data_AF-A0A8C3LDL2-F1
#
_entry.id   AF-A0A8C3LDL2-F1
#
_cell.length_a   1.000
_cell.length_b   1.000
_cell.length_c   1.000
_cell.angle_alpha   90.00
_cell.angle_beta   90.00
_cell.angle_gamma   90.00
#
_symmetry.space_group_name_H-M   'P 1'
#
loop_
_entity.id
_entity.type
_entity.pdbx_description
1 polymer ?
#
loop_
_entity_poly.entity_id
_entity_poly.type
_entity_poly.pdbx_seq_one_letter_code
_entity_poly.pdbx_strand_id
1 'polypeptide(L)'
;MHQKRKGLVLDSNGLFLFYSFIITLVLIAVWVVWLWNDKTLRKKYPGAKFLSQDQINEFKECFSLYDKNHKGKIRAADLLAVMRCLGVSPTPAEAQRHLHLHKIERNAELDFSTFLNIMYRQMKQEEPEKEILTALAMIDREKRGLISAAELRAKLTRLGEKLSEEEVDDLLKEAKIGPNGTIKYEEFTRTICLPAVDY
;
A
#
# COMPACT_ATOMS: atom_id res chain seq x y z
N MET A 1 2.78 -67.44 -17.83
CA MET A 1 3.41 -67.55 -16.50
C MET A 1 3.87 -66.16 -16.06
N HIS A 2 3.46 -65.74 -14.85
CA HIS A 2 3.73 -64.43 -14.27
C HIS A 2 5.22 -64.18 -14.01
N GLN A 3 5.77 -63.13 -14.62
CA GLN A 3 7.07 -62.58 -14.23
C GLN A 3 6.84 -61.59 -13.08
N LYS A 4 7.00 -62.08 -11.84
CA LYS A 4 6.97 -61.24 -10.62
C LYS A 4 8.03 -60.14 -10.72
N ARG A 5 7.60 -58.88 -10.73
CA ARG A 5 8.48 -57.71 -10.53
C ARG A 5 9.16 -57.89 -9.17
N LYS A 6 10.46 -58.20 -9.17
CA LYS A 6 11.27 -58.18 -7.95
C LYS A 6 11.32 -56.73 -7.48
N GLY A 7 10.86 -56.48 -6.25
CA GLY A 7 10.85 -55.16 -5.66
C GLY A 7 12.23 -54.54 -5.69
N LEU A 8 12.30 -53.26 -6.04
CA LEU A 8 13.52 -52.46 -6.06
C LEU A 8 13.94 -52.23 -4.60
N VAL A 9 14.73 -53.14 -4.03
CA VAL A 9 15.33 -52.96 -2.70
C VAL A 9 16.59 -52.13 -2.90
N LEU A 10 16.62 -50.92 -2.32
CA LEU A 10 17.82 -50.07 -2.32
C LEU A 10 18.97 -50.83 -1.65
N ASP A 11 20.13 -50.87 -2.29
CA ASP A 11 21.36 -51.38 -1.68
C ASP A 11 21.89 -50.38 -0.63
N SER A 12 22.88 -50.80 0.17
CA SER A 12 23.42 -49.95 1.26
C SER A 12 23.94 -48.59 0.76
N ASN A 13 24.42 -48.52 -0.49
CA ASN A 13 24.87 -47.30 -1.13
C ASN A 13 23.70 -46.39 -1.52
N GLY A 14 22.63 -46.95 -2.09
CA GLY A 14 21.39 -46.23 -2.37
C GLY A 14 20.71 -45.71 -1.09
N LEU A 15 20.71 -46.51 -0.01
CA LEU A 15 20.22 -46.10 1.31
C LEU A 15 21.05 -44.93 1.85
N PHE A 16 22.38 -45.01 1.78
CA PHE A 16 23.27 -43.93 2.21
C PHE A 16 23.04 -42.62 1.45
N LEU A 17 22.92 -42.68 0.13
CA LEU A 17 22.63 -41.50 -0.70
C LEU A 17 21.25 -40.90 -0.39
N PHE A 18 20.25 -41.75 -0.16
CA PHE A 18 18.91 -41.30 0.22
C PHE A 18 18.93 -40.61 1.59
N TYR A 19 19.58 -41.19 2.59
CA TYR A 19 19.72 -40.56 3.91
C TYR A 19 20.50 -39.25 3.85
N SER A 20 21.60 -39.20 3.07
CA SER A 20 22.38 -37.97 2.87
C SER A 20 21.51 -36.87 2.24
N PHE A 21 20.76 -37.20 1.18
CA PHE A 21 19.86 -36.26 0.52
C PHE A 21 18.76 -35.75 1.47
N ILE A 22 18.11 -36.64 2.23
CA ILE A 22 17.09 -36.25 3.22
C ILE A 22 17.70 -35.36 4.31
N ILE A 23 18.90 -35.69 4.81
CA ILE A 23 19.60 -34.86 5.79
C ILE A 23 19.90 -33.47 5.20
N THR A 24 20.37 -33.37 3.95
CA THR A 24 20.60 -32.07 3.32
C THR A 24 19.32 -31.26 3.15
N LEU A 25 18.21 -31.89 2.76
CA LEU A 25 16.91 -31.22 2.67
C LEU A 25 16.42 -30.73 4.03
N VAL A 26 16.60 -31.54 5.09
CA VAL A 26 16.26 -31.15 6.46
C VAL A 26 17.14 -30.00 6.93
N LEU A 27 18.45 -30.04 6.67
CA LEU A 27 19.36 -28.95 7.02
C LEU A 27 19.02 -27.66 6.28
N ILE A 28 18.67 -27.73 4.99
CA ILE A 28 18.19 -26.57 4.21
C ILE A 28 16.87 -26.06 4.80
N ALA A 29 15.92 -26.95 5.09
CA ALA A 29 14.64 -26.56 5.68
C ALA A 29 14.82 -25.90 7.05
N VAL A 30 15.67 -26.46 7.91
CA VAL A 30 16.02 -25.88 9.21
C VAL A 30 16.73 -24.54 9.04
N TRP A 31 17.64 -24.41 8.08
CA TRP A 31 18.32 -23.15 7.77
C TRP A 31 17.34 -22.09 7.27
N VAL A 32 16.41 -22.45 6.38
CA VAL A 32 15.34 -21.56 5.88
C VAL A 32 14.39 -21.16 7.01
N VAL A 33 13.96 -22.11 7.86
CA VAL A 33 13.10 -21.83 9.01
C VAL A 33 13.82 -20.93 10.02
N TRP A 34 15.10 -21.17 10.27
CA TRP A 34 15.92 -20.34 11.16
C TRP A 34 16.10 -18.93 10.60
N LEU A 35 16.38 -18.80 9.30
CA LEU A 35 16.44 -17.52 8.59
C LEU A 35 15.10 -16.76 8.66
N TRP A 36 13.97 -17.46 8.46
CA TRP A 36 12.64 -16.87 8.58
C TRP A 36 12.23 -16.56 10.04
N ASN A 37 12.91 -17.20 11.00
CA ASN A 37 12.75 -16.99 12.43
C ASN A 37 13.70 -15.93 13.02
N ASP A 38 14.64 -15.42 12.22
CA ASP A 38 15.54 -14.35 12.65
C ASP A 38 14.76 -13.05 12.94
N LYS A 39 14.86 -12.59 14.19
CA LYS A 39 14.25 -11.35 14.67
C LYS A 39 14.78 -10.13 13.92
N THR A 40 15.98 -10.22 13.37
CA THR A 40 16.67 -9.13 12.65
C THR A 40 15.98 -8.82 11.31
N LEU A 41 15.66 -9.87 10.54
CA LEU A 41 14.91 -9.73 9.28
C LEU A 41 13.46 -9.31 9.52
N ARG A 42 12.81 -9.81 10.58
CA ARG A 42 11.45 -9.39 10.98
C ARG A 42 11.37 -7.91 11.37
N LYS A 43 12.41 -7.40 12.03
CA LYS A 43 12.46 -5.99 12.45
C LYS A 43 12.78 -5.05 11.27
N LYS A 44 13.48 -5.55 10.25
CA LYS A 44 13.87 -4.79 9.06
C LYS A 44 12.77 -4.70 8.00
N TYR A 45 11.93 -5.73 7.85
CA TYR A 45 10.83 -5.74 6.87
C TYR A 45 9.49 -6.20 7.48
N PRO A 46 8.90 -5.41 8.41
CA PRO A 46 7.64 -5.79 9.03
C PRO A 46 6.46 -5.75 8.06
N GLY A 47 6.47 -4.91 7.01
CA GLY A 47 5.31 -4.72 6.11
C GLY A 47 5.03 -5.88 5.15
N ALA A 48 6.06 -6.58 4.69
CA ALA A 48 5.93 -7.68 3.72
C ALA A 48 5.18 -8.91 4.26
N LYS A 49 4.97 -9.02 5.58
CA LYS A 49 4.18 -10.11 6.19
C LYS A 49 2.68 -9.86 6.25
N PHE A 50 2.23 -8.64 6.00
CA PHE A 50 0.81 -8.26 6.15
C PHE A 50 0.10 -7.99 4.83
N LEU A 51 0.85 -7.94 3.72
CA LEU A 51 0.30 -7.86 2.37
C LEU A 51 0.10 -9.27 1.84
N SER A 52 -1.03 -9.53 1.18
CA SER A 52 -1.24 -10.82 0.51
C SER A 52 -0.28 -10.98 -0.66
N GLN A 53 -0.08 -12.21 -1.13
CA GLN A 53 0.77 -12.46 -2.29
C GLN A 53 0.24 -11.72 -3.53
N ASP A 54 -1.08 -11.66 -3.70
CA ASP A 54 -1.73 -10.97 -4.80
C ASP A 54 -1.48 -9.45 -4.74
N GLN A 55 -1.60 -8.84 -3.56
CA GLN A 55 -1.27 -7.42 -3.35
C GLN A 55 0.20 -7.13 -3.63
N ILE A 56 1.11 -8.01 -3.20
CA ILE A 56 2.54 -7.86 -3.47
C ILE A 56 2.81 -7.96 -4.98
N ASN A 57 2.11 -8.84 -5.70
CA ASN A 57 2.23 -8.98 -7.14
C ASN A 57 1.73 -7.71 -7.85
N GLU A 58 0.55 -7.20 -7.49
CA GLU A 58 0.00 -5.94 -8.01
C GLU A 58 0.97 -4.76 -7.76
N PHE A 59 1.49 -4.64 -6.54
CA PHE A 59 2.46 -3.62 -6.18
C PHE A 59 3.74 -3.73 -7.01
N LYS A 60 4.18 -4.97 -7.28
CA LYS A 60 5.36 -5.23 -8.10
C LYS A 60 5.13 -4.89 -9.57
N GLU A 61 3.96 -5.22 -10.11
CA GLU A 61 3.58 -4.88 -11.48
C GLU A 61 3.56 -3.36 -11.66
N CYS A 62 2.85 -2.63 -10.80
CA CYS A 62 2.86 -1.17 -10.84
C CYS A 62 4.25 -0.58 -10.64
N PHE A 63 5.03 -1.09 -9.68
CA PHE A 63 6.41 -0.62 -9.45
C PHE A 63 7.29 -0.81 -10.69
N SER A 64 7.11 -1.91 -11.43
CA SER A 64 7.88 -2.20 -12.64
C SER A 64 7.60 -1.22 -13.78
N LEU A 65 6.41 -0.60 -13.83
CA LEU A 65 6.08 0.45 -14.80
C LEU A 65 6.94 1.71 -14.60
N TYR A 66 7.39 1.96 -13.37
CA TYR A 66 8.19 3.13 -13.00
C TYR A 66 9.69 2.81 -12.89
N ASP A 67 10.07 1.55 -12.74
CA ASP A 67 11.47 1.08 -12.79
C ASP A 67 11.95 0.93 -14.25
N LYS A 68 12.22 2.08 -14.89
CA LYS A 68 12.61 2.16 -16.31
C LYS A 68 13.80 1.29 -16.71
N ASN A 69 14.68 0.97 -15.76
CA ASN A 69 15.93 0.25 -16.01
C ASN A 69 15.91 -1.18 -15.46
N HIS A 70 14.77 -1.65 -14.95
CA HIS A 70 14.60 -2.99 -14.33
C HIS A 70 15.66 -3.32 -13.27
N LYS A 71 16.08 -2.32 -12.49
CA LYS A 71 17.13 -2.45 -11.46
C LYS A 71 16.57 -2.72 -10.07
N GLY A 72 15.26 -2.86 -9.96
CA GLY A 72 14.53 -3.02 -8.69
C GLY A 72 14.39 -1.71 -7.91
N LYS A 73 14.49 -0.54 -8.57
CA LYS A 73 14.44 0.76 -7.91
C LYS A 73 13.67 1.80 -8.72
N ILE A 74 12.94 2.66 -8.04
CA ILE A 74 12.28 3.84 -8.62
C ILE A 74 12.83 5.12 -8.00
N ARG A 75 12.62 6.27 -8.64
CA ARG A 75 13.05 7.56 -8.08
C ARG A 75 12.12 7.97 -6.96
N ALA A 76 12.66 8.61 -5.92
CA ALA A 76 11.86 9.13 -4.81
C ALA A 76 10.78 10.13 -5.25
N ALA A 77 11.05 10.90 -6.30
CA ALA A 77 10.09 11.80 -6.92
C ALA A 77 8.86 11.09 -7.53
N ASP A 78 8.99 9.82 -7.93
CA ASP A 78 7.90 9.04 -8.54
C ASP A 78 7.01 8.37 -7.48
N LEU A 79 7.40 8.37 -6.19
CA LEU A 79 6.70 7.67 -5.11
C LEU A 79 5.21 8.03 -5.04
N LEU A 80 4.88 9.32 -5.07
CA LEU A 80 3.49 9.79 -4.97
C LEU A 80 2.61 9.25 -6.11
N ALA A 81 3.14 9.25 -7.34
CA ALA A 81 2.43 8.76 -8.51
C ALA A 81 2.20 7.24 -8.43
N VAL A 82 3.22 6.49 -7.99
CA VAL A 82 3.13 5.03 -7.82
C VAL A 82 2.11 4.65 -6.75
N MET A 83 2.09 5.36 -5.62
CA MET A 83 1.11 5.13 -4.55
C MET A 83 -0.34 5.34 -5.03
N ARG A 84 -0.57 6.42 -5.81
CA ARG A 84 -1.88 6.73 -6.42
C ARG A 84 -2.31 5.72 -7.46
N CYS A 85 -1.36 5.22 -8.26
CA CYS A 85 -1.63 4.18 -9.26
C CYS A 85 -2.09 2.85 -8.62
N LEU A 86 -1.75 2.62 -7.35
CA LEU A 86 -2.16 1.45 -6.57
C LEU A 86 -3.42 1.70 -5.72
N GLY A 87 -4.16 2.76 -6.02
CA GLY A 87 -5.44 3.07 -5.36
C GLY A 87 -5.32 3.71 -3.98
N VAL A 88 -4.11 4.09 -3.54
CA VAL A 88 -3.91 4.80 -2.27
C VAL A 88 -3.79 6.30 -2.54
N SER A 89 -4.36 7.15 -1.68
CA SER A 89 -4.43 8.60 -1.95
C SER A 89 -3.59 9.41 -0.97
N PRO A 90 -2.27 9.18 -0.86
CA PRO A 90 -1.43 9.95 0.04
C PRO A 90 -1.33 11.40 -0.45
N THR A 91 -1.15 12.29 0.52
CA THR A 91 -0.86 13.68 0.20
C THR A 91 0.62 13.89 -0.18
N PRO A 92 0.99 14.98 -0.87
CA PRO A 92 2.39 15.31 -1.12
C PRO A 92 3.23 15.39 0.16
N ALA A 93 2.69 15.97 1.24
CA ALA A 93 3.39 16.04 2.52
C ALA A 93 3.56 14.65 3.15
N GLU A 94 2.59 13.76 3.00
CA GLU A 94 2.69 12.39 3.49
C GLU A 94 3.73 11.57 2.74
N ALA A 95 3.76 11.66 1.41
CA ALA A 95 4.79 11.02 0.59
C ALA A 95 6.19 11.52 0.99
N GLN A 96 6.34 12.83 1.20
CA GLN A 96 7.59 13.41 1.69
C GLN A 96 7.95 12.93 3.11
N ARG A 97 6.97 12.82 4.00
CA ARG A 97 7.15 12.27 5.35
C ARG A 97 7.65 10.83 5.30
N HIS A 98 7.09 9.99 4.43
CA HIS A 98 7.56 8.61 4.24
C HIS A 98 9.01 8.53 3.77
N LEU A 99 9.40 9.38 2.81
CA LEU A 99 10.78 9.48 2.34
C LEU A 99 11.72 9.91 3.47
N HIS A 100 11.35 10.93 4.24
CA HIS A 100 12.14 11.43 5.37
C HIS A 100 12.34 10.37 6.45
N LEU A 101 11.27 9.63 6.81
CA LEU A 101 11.32 8.54 7.80
C LEU A 101 12.30 7.43 7.39
N HIS A 102 12.47 7.20 6.09
CA HIS A 102 13.42 6.23 5.54
C HIS A 102 14.77 6.84 5.18
N LYS A 103 15.00 8.13 5.49
CA LYS A 103 16.23 8.88 5.19
C LYS A 103 16.57 8.88 3.69
N ILE A 104 15.54 8.96 2.85
CA ILE A 104 15.68 9.00 1.39
C ILE A 104 15.55 10.45 0.94
N GLU A 105 16.57 10.94 0.23
CA GLU A 105 16.54 12.27 -0.37
C GLU A 105 15.63 12.30 -1.61
N ARG A 106 15.14 13.49 -1.99
CA ARG A 106 14.20 13.65 -3.11
C ARG A 106 14.76 13.17 -4.46
N ASN A 107 16.07 13.25 -4.65
CA ASN A 107 16.75 12.83 -5.88
C ASN A 107 17.33 11.41 -5.77
N ALA A 108 17.15 10.75 -4.63
CA ALA A 108 17.60 9.38 -4.42
C ALA A 108 16.61 8.38 -5.01
N GLU A 109 16.96 7.11 -4.89
CA GLU A 109 16.16 5.99 -5.37
C GLU A 109 15.69 5.15 -4.21
N LEU A 110 14.48 4.61 -4.32
CA LEU A 110 13.93 3.66 -3.37
C LEU A 110 13.86 2.26 -3.99
N ASP A 111 14.22 1.26 -3.20
CA ASP A 111 14.04 -0.13 -3.57
C ASP A 111 12.62 -0.62 -3.28
N PHE A 112 12.26 -1.74 -3.91
CA PHE A 112 10.94 -2.34 -3.75
C PHE A 112 10.63 -2.72 -2.29
N SER A 113 11.64 -3.13 -1.52
CA SER A 113 11.44 -3.53 -0.12
C SER A 113 11.04 -2.36 0.78
N THR A 114 11.62 -1.18 0.52
CA THR A 114 11.31 0.07 1.19
C THR A 114 9.95 0.56 0.76
N PHE A 115 9.64 0.45 -0.54
CA PHE A 115 8.33 0.76 -1.08
C PHE A 115 7.20 -0.03 -0.38
N LEU A 116 7.35 -1.35 -0.22
CA LEU A 116 6.36 -2.18 0.48
C LEU A 116 6.15 -1.73 1.94
N ASN A 117 7.22 -1.34 2.64
CA ASN A 117 7.10 -0.82 4.00
C ASN A 117 6.36 0.53 4.05
N ILE A 118 6.57 1.40 3.06
CA ILE A 118 5.84 2.68 2.94
C ILE A 118 4.36 2.42 2.69
N MET A 119 4.03 1.58 1.69
CA MET A 119 2.64 1.24 1.34
C MET A 119 1.91 0.64 2.54
N TYR A 120 2.51 -0.33 3.22
CA TYR A 120 1.93 -0.93 4.41
C TYR A 120 1.64 0.10 5.52
N ARG A 121 2.55 1.06 5.74
CA ARG A 121 2.34 2.13 6.72
C ARG A 121 1.21 3.06 6.31
N GLN A 122 1.18 3.48 5.04
CA GLN A 122 0.12 4.34 4.52
C GLN A 122 -1.24 3.68 4.65
N MET A 123 -1.40 2.44 4.18
CA MET A 123 -2.66 1.68 4.26
C MET A 123 -3.15 1.45 5.70
N LYS A 124 -2.24 1.47 6.68
CA LYS A 124 -2.60 1.38 8.11
C LYS A 124 -2.97 2.70 8.74
N GLN A 125 -2.49 3.81 8.19
CA GLN A 125 -2.76 5.15 8.70
C GLN A 125 -4.04 5.73 8.10
N GLU A 126 -4.30 5.44 6.83
CA GLU A 126 -5.37 6.07 6.06
C GLU A 126 -6.74 5.44 6.40
N GLU A 127 -7.55 6.15 7.21
CA GLU A 127 -9.00 5.94 7.33
C GLU A 127 -9.72 7.16 6.73
N PRO A 128 -9.66 7.35 5.39
CA PRO A 128 -9.97 8.65 4.77
C PRO A 128 -11.41 9.10 5.04
N GLU A 129 -12.37 8.16 4.96
CA GLU A 129 -13.78 8.44 5.28
C GLU A 129 -13.93 8.99 6.70
N LYS A 130 -13.31 8.35 7.69
CA LYS A 130 -13.43 8.76 9.09
C LYS A 130 -12.72 10.09 9.37
N GLU A 131 -11.56 10.31 8.78
CA GLU A 131 -10.81 11.56 8.93
C GLU A 131 -11.60 12.74 8.35
N ILE A 132 -12.15 12.57 7.13
CA ILE A 132 -12.98 13.58 6.48
C ILE A 132 -14.26 13.83 7.31
N LEU A 133 -14.98 12.79 7.71
CA LEU A 133 -16.18 12.93 8.55
C LEU A 133 -15.89 13.69 9.85
N THR A 134 -14.78 13.36 10.50
CA THR A 134 -14.35 14.01 11.75
C THR A 134 -14.05 15.50 11.52
N ALA A 135 -13.34 15.82 10.43
CA ALA A 135 -13.03 17.21 10.08
C ALA A 135 -14.29 18.02 9.75
N LEU A 136 -15.24 17.44 8.98
CA LEU A 136 -16.50 18.10 8.62
C LEU A 136 -17.43 18.26 9.84
N ALA A 137 -17.45 17.29 10.76
CA ALA A 137 -18.18 17.40 12.02
C ALA A 137 -17.62 18.50 12.95
N MET A 138 -16.31 18.79 12.89
CA MET A 138 -15.71 19.93 13.62
C MET A 138 -16.11 21.29 13.03
N ILE A 139 -16.50 21.32 11.76
CA ILE A 139 -16.99 22.53 11.08
C ILE A 139 -18.45 22.80 11.48
N ASP A 140 -19.29 21.75 11.49
CA ASP A 140 -20.70 21.83 11.88
C ASP A 140 -20.88 21.98 13.40
N ARG A 141 -20.72 23.21 13.90
CA ARG A 141 -20.86 23.54 15.33
C ARG A 141 -22.23 23.18 15.91
N GLU A 142 -23.26 23.15 15.07
CA GLU A 142 -24.65 22.87 15.46
C GLU A 142 -24.98 21.38 15.37
N LYS A 143 -24.05 20.54 14.86
CA LYS A 143 -24.19 19.09 14.69
C LYS A 143 -25.46 18.71 13.91
N ARG A 144 -25.79 19.50 12.89
CA ARG A 144 -26.94 19.28 12.01
C ARG A 144 -26.73 18.16 10.98
N GLY A 145 -25.49 17.72 10.75
CA GLY A 145 -25.15 16.82 9.66
C GLY A 145 -24.90 17.54 8.33
N LEU A 146 -24.82 18.88 8.34
CA LEU A 146 -24.94 19.71 7.15
C LEU A 146 -24.01 20.93 7.21
N ILE A 147 -23.23 21.13 6.16
CA ILE A 147 -22.37 22.32 5.98
C ILE A 147 -22.71 23.03 4.66
N SER A 148 -22.44 24.33 4.56
CA SER A 148 -22.61 25.03 3.28
C SER A 148 -21.41 24.81 2.36
N ALA A 149 -21.63 24.79 1.05
CA ALA A 149 -20.54 24.72 0.06
C ALA A 149 -19.53 25.88 0.21
N ALA A 150 -20.01 27.06 0.57
CA ALA A 150 -19.16 28.22 0.85
C ALA A 150 -18.24 27.99 2.06
N GLU A 151 -18.76 27.38 3.13
CA GLU A 151 -17.97 27.08 4.33
C GLU A 151 -16.94 25.97 4.06
N LEU A 152 -17.32 24.91 3.33
CA LEU A 152 -16.39 23.88 2.91
C LEU A 152 -15.25 24.47 2.06
N ARG A 153 -15.59 25.27 1.05
CA ARG A 153 -14.61 25.99 0.20
C ARG A 153 -13.64 26.81 1.05
N ALA A 154 -14.18 27.65 1.94
CA ALA A 154 -13.35 28.49 2.80
C ALA A 154 -12.40 27.68 3.70
N LYS A 155 -12.77 26.44 4.09
CA LYS A 155 -11.90 25.58 4.91
C LYS A 155 -10.81 24.92 4.07
N LEU A 156 -11.18 24.34 2.92
CA LEU A 156 -10.25 23.64 2.01
C LEU A 156 -9.19 24.58 1.41
N THR A 157 -9.49 25.86 1.23
CA THR A 157 -8.53 26.85 0.72
C THR A 157 -7.65 27.50 1.81
N ARG A 158 -8.00 27.33 3.10
CA ARG A 158 -7.31 28.01 4.22
C ARG A 158 -6.52 27.10 5.14
N LEU A 159 -6.93 25.84 5.31
CA LEU A 159 -6.39 24.93 6.32
C LEU A 159 -5.63 23.77 5.69
N GLY A 160 -4.56 23.33 6.35
CA GLY A 160 -3.80 22.15 5.94
C GLY A 160 -3.15 22.30 4.56
N GLU A 161 -3.31 21.27 3.73
CA GLU A 161 -2.94 21.31 2.33
C GLU A 161 -4.03 22.01 1.53
N LYS A 162 -3.73 23.26 1.18
CA LYS A 162 -4.69 24.15 0.55
C LYS A 162 -4.95 23.70 -0.87
N LEU A 163 -6.23 23.50 -1.18
CA LEU A 163 -6.70 23.39 -2.55
C LEU A 163 -6.84 24.79 -3.15
N SER A 164 -6.61 24.88 -4.46
CA SER A 164 -6.99 26.04 -5.26
C SER A 164 -8.51 26.15 -5.38
N GLU A 165 -9.01 27.34 -5.71
CA GLU A 165 -10.46 27.54 -5.95
C GLU A 165 -10.97 26.62 -7.07
N GLU A 166 -10.16 26.40 -8.11
CA GLU A 166 -10.46 25.51 -9.23
C GLU A 166 -10.60 24.04 -8.78
N GLU A 167 -9.66 23.53 -7.97
CA GLU A 167 -9.73 22.17 -7.42
C GLU A 167 -10.96 21.97 -6.52
N VAL A 168 -11.35 23.00 -5.75
CA VAL A 168 -12.56 22.94 -4.94
C VAL A 168 -13.81 22.95 -5.81
N ASP A 169 -13.84 23.75 -6.87
CA ASP A 169 -14.95 23.79 -7.81
C ASP A 169 -15.15 22.45 -8.51
N ASP A 170 -14.07 21.81 -8.94
CA ASP A 170 -14.09 20.47 -9.53
C ASP A 170 -14.60 19.41 -8.54
N LEU A 171 -14.12 19.44 -7.29
CA LEU A 171 -14.58 18.54 -6.22
C LEU A 171 -16.09 18.68 -5.95
N LEU A 172 -16.59 19.91 -5.86
CA LEU A 172 -18.01 20.17 -5.62
C LEU A 172 -18.87 19.74 -6.81
N LYS A 173 -18.37 19.95 -8.03
CA LYS A 173 -19.05 19.56 -9.27
C LYS A 173 -19.15 18.05 -9.40
N GLU A 174 -18.10 17.31 -9.06
CA GLU A 174 -18.10 15.84 -9.05
C GLU A 174 -19.16 15.29 -8.08
N ALA A 175 -19.27 15.90 -6.91
CA ALA A 175 -20.31 15.59 -5.93
C ALA A 175 -21.70 16.19 -6.28
N LYS A 176 -21.87 16.82 -7.45
CA LYS A 176 -23.12 17.44 -7.94
C LYS A 176 -23.68 18.51 -7.00
N ILE A 177 -22.80 19.24 -6.31
CA ILE A 177 -23.15 20.31 -5.38
C ILE A 177 -23.03 21.67 -6.08
N GLY A 178 -24.11 22.45 -6.04
CA GLY A 178 -24.09 23.83 -6.54
C GLY A 178 -23.28 24.79 -5.64
N PRO A 179 -22.90 25.97 -6.15
CA PRO A 179 -22.06 26.93 -5.42
C PRO A 179 -22.68 27.44 -4.09
N ASN A 180 -24.01 27.48 -4.01
CA ASN A 180 -24.77 27.82 -2.78
C ASN A 180 -25.46 26.58 -2.17
N GLY A 181 -25.00 25.38 -2.51
CA GLY A 181 -25.59 24.14 -2.05
C GLY A 181 -25.31 23.87 -0.57
N THR A 182 -26.17 23.05 0.02
CA THR A 182 -25.95 22.45 1.34
C THR A 182 -25.42 21.04 1.13
N ILE A 183 -24.38 20.70 1.88
CA ILE A 183 -23.65 19.44 1.79
C ILE A 183 -24.02 18.61 3.02
N LYS A 184 -24.60 17.43 2.78
CA LYS A 184 -24.72 16.41 3.80
C LYS A 184 -23.40 15.65 3.86
N TYR A 185 -22.58 15.93 4.87
CA TYR A 185 -21.19 15.51 4.85
C TYR A 185 -21.01 13.99 4.82
N GLU A 186 -21.94 13.21 5.38
CA GLU A 186 -21.89 11.74 5.27
C GLU A 186 -21.99 11.23 3.84
N GLU A 187 -22.91 11.81 3.06
CA GLU A 187 -23.13 11.45 1.66
C GLU A 187 -21.98 11.96 0.79
N PHE A 188 -21.52 13.18 1.07
CA PHE A 188 -20.37 13.77 0.41
C PHE A 188 -19.11 12.93 0.61
N THR A 189 -18.78 12.55 1.85
CA THR A 189 -17.61 11.73 2.14
C THR A 189 -17.68 10.38 1.44
N ARG A 190 -18.85 9.71 1.43
CA ARG A 190 -18.99 8.47 0.66
C ARG A 190 -18.78 8.68 -0.82
N THR A 191 -19.34 9.75 -1.38
CA THR A 191 -19.21 10.04 -2.82
C THR A 191 -17.76 10.23 -3.23
N ILE A 192 -16.96 10.96 -2.44
CA ILE A 192 -15.56 11.25 -2.77
C ILE A 192 -14.58 10.13 -2.36
N CYS A 193 -14.97 9.25 -1.45
CA CYS A 193 -14.13 8.11 -1.01
C CYS A 193 -14.43 6.81 -1.76
N LEU A 194 -15.52 6.73 -2.52
CA LEU A 194 -15.80 5.58 -3.36
C LEU A 194 -14.82 5.59 -4.55
N PRO A 195 -14.15 4.48 -4.87
CA PRO A 195 -13.40 4.38 -6.12
C PRO A 195 -14.37 4.63 -7.28
N ALA A 196 -13.95 5.44 -8.25
CA ALA A 196 -14.72 5.63 -9.48
C ALA A 196 -15.05 4.24 -10.04
N VAL A 197 -16.33 3.97 -10.28
CA VAL A 197 -16.76 2.70 -10.86
C VAL A 197 -16.13 2.61 -12.24
N ASP A 198 -15.15 1.71 -12.40
CA ASP A 198 -14.54 1.42 -13.69
C ASP A 198 -15.66 1.04 -14.68
N TYR A 199 -15.78 1.79 -15.78
CA TYR A 199 -16.66 1.49 -16.91
C TYR A 199 -15.96 0.63 -17.95
#